data_AF-A0A2R7QLA5-F1
#
_entry.id   AF-A0A2R7QLA5-F1
#
_cell.length_a   1.000
_cell.length_b   1.000
_cell.length_c   1.000
_cell.angle_alpha   90.00
_cell.angle_beta   90.00
_cell.angle_gamma   90.00
#
_symmetry.space_group_name_H-M   'P 1'
#
loop_
_entity.id
_entity.type
_entity.pdbx_description
1 polymer ?
#
loop_
_entity_poly.entity_id
_entity_poly.type
_entity_poly.pdbx_seq_one_letter_code
_entity_poly.pdbx_strand_id
1 'polypeptide(L)'
;MKRERVPPVDRRRLHIPYRQVLERYGAVDDAEDDLLDLLQRVLGAEVVVRWEQDISHPNPWFHTLILDISDGPGEFSHAQHTALMAGLRALDLA
;
A
#
# COMPACT_ATOMS: atom_id res chain seq x y z
N MET A 1 -32.73 -5.93 8.03
CA MET A 1 -31.54 -5.72 7.18
C MET A 1 -30.40 -5.24 8.08
N LYS A 2 -29.45 -6.13 8.41
CA LYS A 2 -28.26 -5.71 9.17
C LYS A 2 -27.34 -5.00 8.17
N ARG A 3 -27.10 -3.70 8.38
CA ARG A 3 -26.04 -3.00 7.64
C ARG A 3 -24.74 -3.66 8.07
N GLU A 4 -24.14 -4.42 7.16
CA GLU A 4 -22.80 -4.95 7.33
C GLU A 4 -21.90 -3.73 7.60
N ARG A 5 -21.32 -3.68 8.81
CA ARG A 5 -20.39 -2.62 9.20
C ARG A 5 -19.16 -2.88 8.33
N VAL A 6 -19.06 -2.19 7.20
CA VAL A 6 -17.81 -2.16 6.44
C VAL A 6 -16.76 -1.68 7.44
N PRO A 7 -15.77 -2.51 7.80
CA PRO A 7 -14.73 -2.08 8.71
C PRO A 7 -14.12 -0.80 8.12
N PRO A 8 -13.83 0.21 8.95
CA PRO A 8 -13.16 1.41 8.44
C PRO A 8 -11.92 0.95 7.70
N VAL A 9 -11.82 1.31 6.42
CA VAL A 9 -10.59 1.12 5.66
C VAL A 9 -9.53 1.84 6.47
N ASP A 10 -8.51 1.13 6.93
CA ASP A 10 -7.38 1.75 7.61
C ASP A 10 -6.64 2.59 6.58
N ARG A 11 -7.03 3.87 6.47
CA ARG A 11 -6.50 4.82 5.50
C ARG A 11 -5.11 5.33 5.88
N ARG A 12 -4.36 4.57 6.68
CA ARG A 12 -2.95 4.81 6.96
C ARG A 12 -2.07 3.71 6.39
N ARG A 13 -2.68 2.60 5.96
CA ARG A 13 -1.97 1.42 5.47
C ARG A 13 -2.38 1.10 4.05
N LEU A 14 -1.38 0.94 3.19
CA LEU A 14 -1.59 0.36 1.87
C LEU A 14 -1.17 -1.11 1.92
N HIS A 15 -2.08 -1.97 1.50
CA HIS A 15 -1.86 -3.41 1.41
C HIS A 15 -1.71 -3.77 -0.06
N ILE A 16 -0.51 -4.24 -0.42
CA ILE A 16 -0.16 -4.63 -1.78
C ILE A 16 0.06 -6.15 -1.77
N PRO A 17 -0.62 -6.93 -2.62
CA PRO A 17 -0.36 -8.36 -2.74
C PRO A 17 1.12 -8.62 -3.03
N TYR A 18 1.79 -9.35 -2.14
CA TYR A 18 3.25 -9.55 -2.21
C TYR A 18 3.67 -10.21 -3.53
N ARG A 19 2.81 -11.11 -4.03
CA ARG A 19 2.98 -11.75 -5.33
C ARG A 19 3.12 -10.76 -6.49
N GLN A 20 2.30 -9.71 -6.53
CA GLN A 20 2.35 -8.74 -7.63
C GLN A 20 3.67 -7.97 -7.63
N VAL A 21 4.19 -7.64 -6.43
CA VAL A 21 5.51 -7.04 -6.28
C VAL A 21 6.59 -7.97 -6.84
N LEU A 22 6.58 -9.25 -6.45
CA LEU A 22 7.57 -10.22 -6.94
C LEU A 22 7.46 -10.47 -8.46
N GLU A 23 6.25 -10.54 -9.00
CA GLU A 23 6.04 -10.73 -10.44
C GLU A 23 6.53 -9.53 -11.27
N ARG A 24 6.36 -8.30 -10.74
CA ARG A 24 6.72 -7.07 -11.44
C ARG A 24 8.19 -6.66 -11.26
N TYR A 25 8.74 -6.86 -10.06
CA TYR A 25 10.05 -6.34 -9.67
C TYR A 25 11.06 -7.42 -9.33
N GLY A 26 10.63 -8.65 -9.00
CA GLY A 26 11.52 -9.75 -8.58
C GLY A 26 11.86 -9.72 -7.09
N ALA A 27 11.99 -8.54 -6.49
CA ALA A 27 12.18 -8.32 -5.06
C ALA A 27 11.43 -7.08 -4.56
N VAL A 28 11.29 -6.94 -3.24
CA VAL A 28 10.69 -5.75 -2.61
C VAL A 28 11.61 -4.54 -2.75
N ASP A 29 12.91 -4.73 -2.52
CA ASP A 29 13.94 -3.69 -2.62
C ASP A 29 13.89 -2.99 -3.98
N ASP A 30 13.65 -3.74 -5.06
CA ASP A 30 13.54 -3.20 -6.43
C ASP A 30 12.24 -2.39 -6.66
N ALA A 31 11.22 -2.56 -5.82
CA ALA A 31 9.98 -1.81 -5.87
C ALA A 31 9.99 -0.55 -4.99
N GLU A 32 10.97 -0.40 -4.09
CA GLU A 32 11.00 0.66 -3.08
C GLU A 32 10.99 2.06 -3.71
N ASP A 33 11.83 2.29 -4.72
CA ASP A 33 11.96 3.58 -5.38
C ASP A 33 10.64 4.02 -6.02
N ASP A 34 10.03 3.18 -6.86
CA ASP A 34 8.77 3.48 -7.56
C ASP A 34 7.61 3.73 -6.58
N LEU A 35 7.53 2.94 -5.51
CA LEU A 35 6.51 3.06 -4.48
C LEU A 35 6.71 4.31 -3.62
N LEU A 36 7.95 4.63 -3.23
CA LEU A 36 8.27 5.86 -2.50
C LEU A 36 7.96 7.09 -3.36
N ASP A 37 8.32 7.05 -4.64
CA ASP A 37 8.02 8.09 -5.62
C ASP A 37 6.51 8.35 -5.73
N LEU A 38 5.71 7.28 -5.79
CA LEU A 38 4.25 7.37 -5.81
C LEU A 38 3.74 8.02 -4.51
N LEU A 39 4.22 7.55 -3.36
CA LEU A 39 3.82 8.10 -2.06
C LEU A 39 4.17 9.59 -1.97
N GLN A 40 5.36 9.99 -2.36
CA GLN A 40 5.81 11.39 -2.31
C GLN A 40 4.99 12.29 -3.26
N ARG A 41 4.64 11.80 -4.45
CA ARG A 41 3.80 12.53 -5.40
C ARG A 41 2.38 12.78 -4.87
N VAL A 42 1.82 11.84 -4.10
CA VAL A 42 0.42 11.93 -3.62
C VAL A 42 0.31 12.54 -2.22
N LEU A 43 1.27 12.26 -1.34
CA LEU A 43 1.23 12.62 0.09
C LEU A 43 2.20 13.74 0.45
N GLY A 44 3.17 14.04 -0.42
CA GLY A 44 4.19 15.07 -0.23
C GLY A 44 5.58 14.48 0.02
N ALA A 45 6.62 15.28 -0.25
CA ALA A 45 8.02 14.85 -0.19
C ALA A 45 8.48 14.37 1.21
N GLU A 46 7.88 14.90 2.27
CA GLU A 46 8.21 14.58 3.67
C GLU A 46 7.47 13.33 4.20
N VAL A 47 6.90 12.51 3.32
CA VAL A 47 6.19 11.30 3.73
C VAL A 47 7.18 10.31 4.37
N VAL A 48 6.84 9.86 5.57
CA VAL A 48 7.55 8.78 6.26
C VAL A 48 6.72 7.51 6.12
N VAL A 49 7.35 6.45 5.61
CA VAL A 49 6.73 5.15 5.41
C VAL A 49 7.54 4.07 6.12
N ARG A 50 6.84 3.22 6.87
CA ARG A 50 7.37 1.98 7.41
C ARG A 50 6.94 0.82 6.53
N TRP A 51 7.92 0.03 6.11
CA TRP A 51 7.73 -1.12 5.24
C TRP A 51 7.61 -2.38 6.09
N GLU A 52 6.54 -3.14 5.88
CA GLU A 52 6.31 -4.41 6.56
C GLU A 52 5.93 -5.49 5.55
N GLN A 53 6.39 -6.71 5.80
CA GLN A 53 6.00 -7.87 5.02
C GLN A 53 5.20 -8.80 5.93
N ASP A 54 3.92 -9.00 5.66
CA ASP A 54 3.15 -10.06 6.29
C ASP A 54 3.27 -11.33 5.45
N ILE A 55 4.22 -12.18 5.85
CA ILE A 55 4.44 -13.51 5.29
C ILE A 55 4.06 -14.62 6.28
N SER A 56 3.27 -14.28 7.31
CA SER A 56 2.95 -15.19 8.42
C SER A 56 2.06 -16.36 7.99
N HIS A 57 1.25 -16.15 6.95
CA HIS A 57 0.35 -17.18 6.43
C HIS A 57 1.12 -18.22 5.60
N PRO A 58 0.87 -19.53 5.76
CA PRO A 58 1.63 -20.56 5.03
C PRO A 58 1.37 -20.56 3.53
N ASN A 59 0.21 -20.07 3.09
CA ASN A 59 -0.12 -19.92 1.68
C ASN A 59 0.34 -18.53 1.17
N PRO A 60 1.27 -18.45 0.19
CA PRO A 60 1.81 -17.19 -0.35
C PRO A 60 0.80 -16.25 -0.98
N TRP A 61 -0.37 -16.76 -1.36
CA TRP A 61 -1.47 -15.94 -1.89
C TRP A 61 -2.02 -14.93 -0.86
N PHE A 62 -1.73 -15.14 0.44
CA PHE A 62 -2.11 -14.23 1.52
C PHE A 62 -0.96 -13.31 1.95
N HIS A 63 0.23 -13.45 1.35
CA HIS A 63 1.36 -12.59 1.68
C HIS A 63 1.11 -11.18 1.18
N THR A 64 1.46 -10.19 2.01
CA THR A 64 1.16 -8.79 1.74
C THR A 64 2.36 -7.91 2.07
N LEU A 65 2.71 -7.01 1.16
CA LEU A 65 3.54 -5.85 1.46
C LEU A 65 2.65 -4.75 2.05
N ILE A 66 2.99 -4.27 3.23
CA ILE A 66 2.24 -3.26 3.97
C ILE A 66 3.09 -2.00 4.04
N LEU A 67 2.55 -0.90 3.52
CA LEU A 67 3.13 0.43 3.65
C LEU A 67 2.37 1.19 4.73
N ASP A 68 2.99 1.35 5.89
CA ASP A 68 2.41 2.05 7.04
C ASP A 68 2.88 3.51 7.07
N ILE A 69 1.94 4.44 6.84
CA ILE A 69 2.19 5.89 6.72
C ILE A 69 1.69 6.63 7.98
N SER A 70 1.61 5.92 9.10
CA SER A 70 1.05 6.45 10.36
C SER A 70 1.85 7.61 10.98
N ASP A 71 3.11 7.81 10.60
CA ASP A 71 3.94 8.94 11.07
C ASP A 71 3.67 10.25 10.32
N GLY A 72 2.72 10.26 9.37
CA GLY A 72 2.29 11.43 8.58
C GLY A 72 0.99 12.11 9.05
N PRO A 73 0.41 13.02 8.22
CA PRO A 73 -0.76 13.83 8.57
C PRO A 73 -2.07 13.02 8.53
N GLY A 74 -2.29 12.14 9.51
CA GLY A 74 -3.57 11.46 9.71
C GLY A 74 -4.00 10.51 8.57
N GLU A 75 -5.29 10.14 8.55
CA GLU A 75 -5.87 9.27 7.51
C GLU A 75 -5.81 9.92 6.12
N PHE A 76 -5.60 9.12 5.06
CA PHE A 76 -5.72 9.62 3.69
C PHE A 76 -7.09 10.25 3.45
N SER A 77 -7.10 11.41 2.81
CA SER A 77 -8.31 11.91 2.16
C SER A 77 -8.78 10.91 1.09
N HIS A 78 -10.07 10.95 0.74
CA HIS A 78 -10.60 10.10 -0.33
C HIS A 78 -9.89 10.32 -1.67
N ALA A 79 -9.48 11.56 -1.95
CA ALA A 79 -8.72 11.91 -3.15
C ALA A 79 -7.32 11.28 -3.14
N GLN A 80 -6.61 11.36 -2.02
CA GLN A 80 -5.30 10.72 -1.87
C GLN A 80 -5.39 9.20 -2.00
N HIS A 81 -6.34 8.57 -1.32
CA HIS A 81 -6.55 7.12 -1.45
C HIS A 81 -6.83 6.72 -2.91
N THR A 82 -7.68 7.47 -3.61
CA THR A 82 -8.00 7.21 -5.03
C THR A 82 -6.78 7.36 -5.92
N ALA A 83 -5.96 8.39 -5.70
CA ALA A 83 -4.72 8.62 -6.44
C ALA A 83 -3.67 7.52 -6.17
N LEU A 84 -3.52 7.08 -4.92
CA LEU A 84 -2.63 5.96 -4.56
C LEU A 84 -3.06 4.68 -5.27
N MET A 85 -4.36 4.33 -5.23
CA MET A 85 -4.86 3.13 -5.92
C MET A 85 -4.72 3.22 -7.44
N ALA A 86 -4.85 4.41 -8.03
CA ALA A 86 -4.60 4.61 -9.46
C ALA A 86 -3.11 4.45 -9.80
N GLY A 87 -2.21 4.96 -8.95
CA GLY A 87 -0.76 4.78 -9.09
C GLY A 87 -0.34 3.33 -8.97
N LEU A 88 -0.84 2.60 -7.97
CA LEU A 88 -0.57 1.17 -7.81
C LEU A 88 -1.03 0.37 -9.03
N ARG A 89 -2.21 0.67 -9.59
CA ARG A 89 -2.67 0.07 -10.85
C ARG A 89 -1.74 0.38 -12.03
N ALA A 90 -1.19 1.59 -12.11
CA ALA A 90 -0.24 1.96 -13.15
C ALA A 90 1.12 1.26 -13.01
N LEU A 91 1.44 0.75 -11.81
CA LEU A 91 2.61 -0.09 -11.54
C LEU A 91 2.32 -1.59 -11.63
N ASP A 92 1.09 -1.99 -12.02
CA ASP A 92 0.60 -3.38 -12.01
C ASP A 92 0.59 -4.04 -10.61
N LEU A 93 0.36 -3.24 -9.55
CA LEU A 93 0.37 -3.65 -8.15
C LEU A 93 -1.02 -3.62 -7.46
N ALA A 94 -2.11 -3.40 -8.21
CA ALA A 94 -3.49 -3.36 -7.68
C ALA A 94 -4.57 -3.55 -8.75
#